data_AF-A0A661FD03-F1
#
_entry.id   AF-A0A661FD03-F1
#
_cell.length_a   1.000
_cell.length_b   1.000
_cell.length_c   1.000
_cell.angle_alpha   90.00
_cell.angle_beta   90.00
_cell.angle_gamma   90.00
#
_symmetry.space_group_name_H-M   'P 1'
#
loop_
_entity.id
_entity.type
_entity.pdbx_description
1 polymer ?
#
loop_
_entity_poly.entity_id
_entity_poly.type
_entity_poly.pdbx_seq_one_letter_code
_entity_poly.pdbx_strand_id
1 'polypeptide(L)'
;MKIFSLGITCILLAGCSPSQPRNSGVYMLIDTSGTYREEMQKAEQIIRYTLSRLDATDSMAVARVDTGSFSEKDIVAKITFDDRPSTINRQKRVFAEQIKTFVETESSSPYTDITGGLLQAVEYLNEKRPAAKT
;
A
#
# COMPACT_ATOMS: atom_id res chain seq x y z
N MET A 1 41.37 -37.45 -16.73
CA MET A 1 40.21 -37.64 -15.84
C MET A 1 40.07 -36.61 -14.70
N LYS A 2 41.01 -35.68 -14.46
CA LYS A 2 40.86 -34.64 -13.41
C LYS A 2 40.18 -33.34 -13.86
N ILE A 3 40.13 -33.08 -15.18
CA ILE A 3 39.64 -31.82 -15.75
C ILE A 3 38.09 -31.79 -15.79
N PHE A 4 37.46 -32.95 -15.93
CA PHE A 4 35.99 -33.07 -15.97
C PHE A 4 35.33 -32.81 -14.61
N SER A 5 36.03 -33.08 -13.51
CA SER A 5 35.53 -32.82 -12.14
C SER A 5 35.54 -31.35 -11.75
N LEU A 6 36.27 -30.49 -12.45
CA LEU A 6 36.36 -29.05 -12.11
C LEU A 6 35.20 -28.24 -12.73
N GLY A 7 34.65 -28.68 -13.87
CA GLY A 7 33.54 -27.99 -14.54
C GLY A 7 32.19 -28.12 -13.82
N ILE A 8 31.97 -29.24 -13.12
CA ILE A 8 30.70 -29.51 -12.41
C ILE A 8 30.56 -28.64 -11.15
N THR A 9 31.66 -28.30 -10.49
CA THR A 9 31.66 -27.48 -9.26
C THR A 9 31.27 -26.02 -9.52
N CYS A 10 31.58 -25.46 -10.70
CA CYS A 10 31.19 -24.08 -11.04
C CYS A 10 29.69 -23.91 -11.32
N ILE A 11 28.99 -24.96 -11.74
CA ILE A 11 27.54 -24.87 -12.05
C ILE A 11 26.70 -24.80 -10.77
N LEU A 12 27.19 -25.36 -9.66
CA LEU A 12 26.48 -25.34 -8.37
C LEU A 12 26.49 -23.96 -7.68
N LEU A 13 27.32 -23.02 -8.11
CA LEU A 13 27.40 -21.67 -7.55
C LEU A 13 26.50 -20.64 -8.24
N ALA A 14 25.82 -21.02 -9.35
CA ALA A 14 24.92 -20.14 -10.08
C ALA A 14 23.46 -20.14 -9.55
N GLY A 15 23.22 -20.75 -8.39
CA GLY A 15 21.87 -21.09 -7.92
C GLY A 15 21.11 -20.06 -7.10
N CYS A 16 21.66 -18.87 -6.83
CA CYS A 16 20.96 -17.88 -5.98
C CYS A 16 21.02 -16.47 -6.60
N SER A 17 20.13 -16.21 -7.57
CA SER A 17 19.77 -14.84 -7.88
C SER A 17 19.11 -14.22 -6.65
N PRO A 18 19.49 -13.00 -6.23
CA PRO A 18 18.80 -12.32 -5.14
C PRO A 18 17.33 -12.17 -5.54
N SER A 19 16.42 -12.59 -4.64
CA SER A 19 15.00 -12.38 -4.83
C SER A 19 14.74 -10.88 -5.02
N GLN A 20 14.20 -10.49 -6.16
CA GLN A 20 13.76 -9.11 -6.36
C GLN A 20 12.83 -8.69 -5.21
N PRO A 21 12.91 -7.43 -4.76
CA PRO A 21 11.97 -6.91 -3.77
C PRO A 21 10.55 -7.21 -4.25
N ARG A 22 9.75 -7.87 -3.42
CA ARG A 22 8.35 -8.19 -3.75
C ARG A 22 7.39 -7.13 -3.20
N ASN A 23 7.92 -6.05 -2.64
CA ASN A 23 7.15 -5.00 -2.00
C ASN A 23 6.26 -4.30 -3.03
N SER A 24 4.97 -4.32 -2.77
CA SER A 24 3.94 -3.60 -3.51
C SER A 24 3.56 -2.32 -2.75
N GLY A 25 3.19 -1.28 -3.49
CA GLY A 25 2.75 0.00 -2.94
C GLY A 25 1.35 0.30 -3.43
N VAL A 26 0.44 0.58 -2.50
CA VAL A 26 -0.94 0.96 -2.82
C VAL A 26 -1.25 2.30 -2.20
N TYR A 27 -1.83 3.20 -3.00
CA TYR A 27 -2.39 4.46 -2.52
C TYR A 27 -3.85 4.52 -2.96
N MET A 28 -4.77 4.63 -2.00
CA MET A 28 -6.21 4.71 -2.27
C MET A 28 -6.72 6.12 -2.00
N LEU A 29 -7.32 6.72 -3.02
CA LEU A 29 -8.02 8.00 -2.92
C LEU A 29 -9.52 7.75 -2.74
N ILE A 30 -10.10 8.35 -1.71
CA ILE A 30 -11.52 8.26 -1.40
C ILE A 30 -12.15 9.63 -1.61
N ASP A 31 -13.08 9.75 -2.54
CA ASP A 31 -13.88 10.96 -2.69
C ASP A 31 -14.93 11.04 -1.58
N THR A 32 -14.87 12.10 -0.77
CA THR A 32 -15.80 12.36 0.33
C THR A 32 -16.81 13.46 0.01
N SER A 33 -16.84 13.94 -1.24
CA SER A 33 -17.72 15.03 -1.66
C SER A 33 -19.19 14.61 -1.79
N GLY A 34 -20.10 15.53 -1.50
CA GLY A 34 -21.54 15.37 -1.74
C GLY A 34 -22.15 14.07 -1.18
N THR A 35 -22.77 13.27 -2.06
CA THR A 35 -23.51 12.04 -1.70
C THR A 35 -22.60 10.82 -1.50
N TYR A 36 -21.29 10.91 -1.72
CA TYR A 36 -20.37 9.77 -1.60
C TYR A 36 -20.25 9.23 -0.17
N ARG A 37 -20.77 9.95 0.83
CA ARG A 37 -20.91 9.47 2.22
C ARG A 37 -21.66 8.13 2.30
N GLU A 38 -22.69 7.95 1.48
CA GLU A 38 -23.51 6.72 1.48
C GLU A 38 -22.70 5.51 0.96
N GLU A 39 -21.69 5.74 0.14
CA GLU A 39 -20.80 4.72 -0.43
C GLU A 39 -19.59 4.41 0.46
N MET A 40 -19.43 5.08 1.61
CA MET A 40 -18.25 4.91 2.48
C MET A 40 -18.14 3.49 3.05
N GLN A 41 -19.26 2.82 3.30
CA GLN A 41 -19.24 1.40 3.71
C GLN A 41 -18.69 0.50 2.61
N LYS A 42 -18.98 0.81 1.34
CA LYS A 42 -18.44 0.08 0.19
C LYS A 42 -16.95 0.39 0.01
N ALA A 43 -16.54 1.64 0.19
CA ALA A 43 -15.12 2.02 0.22
C ALA A 43 -14.36 1.23 1.29
N GLU A 44 -14.90 1.11 2.51
CA GLU A 44 -14.32 0.31 3.59
C GLU A 44 -14.09 -1.15 3.17
N GLN A 45 -15.07 -1.77 2.51
CA GLN A 45 -14.95 -3.15 2.04
C GLN A 45 -13.82 -3.31 1.01
N ILE A 46 -13.70 -2.38 0.07
CA ILE A 46 -12.61 -2.40 -0.94
C ILE A 46 -11.25 -2.19 -0.27
N ILE A 47 -11.15 -1.29 0.72
CA ILE A 47 -9.92 -1.07 1.48
C ILE A 47 -9.53 -2.34 2.24
N ARG A 48 -10.46 -2.96 2.95
CA ARG A 48 -10.22 -4.22 3.70
C ARG A 48 -9.83 -5.36 2.77
N TYR A 49 -10.48 -5.48 1.62
CA TYR A 49 -10.12 -6.47 0.61
C TYR A 49 -8.70 -6.25 0.10
N THR A 50 -8.35 -5.00 -0.22
CA THR A 50 -7.01 -4.64 -0.68
C THR A 50 -5.96 -4.92 0.39
N LEU A 51 -6.22 -4.50 1.63
CA LEU A 51 -5.39 -4.75 2.81
C LEU A 51 -5.14 -6.25 3.04
N SER A 52 -6.14 -7.10 2.78
CA SER A 52 -6.02 -8.54 2.95
C SER A 52 -4.96 -9.16 2.03
N ARG A 53 -4.74 -8.55 0.84
CA ARG A 53 -3.83 -9.03 -0.20
C ARG A 53 -2.39 -8.55 -0.04
N LEU A 54 -2.14 -7.60 0.85
CA LEU A 54 -0.79 -7.10 1.13
C LEU A 54 -0.04 -8.01 2.10
N ASP A 55 1.27 -8.09 2.00
CA ASP A 55 2.13 -8.94 2.82
C ASP A 55 3.34 -8.16 3.37
N ALA A 56 4.33 -8.87 3.91
CA ALA A 56 5.56 -8.32 4.45
C ALA A 56 6.18 -7.32 3.48
N THR A 57 6.69 -6.20 3.99
CA THR A 57 7.33 -5.12 3.22
C THR A 57 6.41 -4.31 2.29
N ASP A 58 5.16 -4.73 2.07
CA ASP A 58 4.20 -3.94 1.29
C ASP A 58 3.84 -2.65 2.02
N SER A 59 3.47 -1.62 1.25
CA SER A 59 3.04 -0.32 1.78
C SER A 59 1.65 0.05 1.29
N MET A 60 0.85 0.64 2.16
CA MET A 60 -0.51 1.09 1.87
C MET A 60 -0.78 2.45 2.49
N ALA A 61 -1.41 3.34 1.72
CA ALA A 61 -1.99 4.55 2.25
C ALA A 61 -3.43 4.71 1.75
N VAL A 62 -4.26 5.30 2.61
CA VAL A 62 -5.62 5.71 2.30
C VAL A 62 -5.69 7.21 2.58
N ALA A 63 -6.15 7.97 1.60
CA ALA A 63 -6.30 9.41 1.68
C ALA A 63 -7.69 9.82 1.17
N ARG A 64 -8.20 10.91 1.72
CA ARG A 64 -9.45 11.52 1.26
C ARG A 64 -9.16 12.57 0.20
N VAL A 65 -10.10 12.77 -0.70
CA VAL A 65 -10.10 13.89 -1.64
C VAL A 65 -10.97 15.00 -1.06
N ASP A 66 -10.33 16.11 -0.71
CA ASP A 66 -10.90 17.34 -0.18
C ASP A 66 -10.29 18.55 -0.91
N THR A 67 -10.72 19.75 -0.54
CA THR A 67 -10.17 21.03 -0.95
C THR A 67 -8.68 21.12 -0.58
N GLY A 68 -7.80 21.06 -1.58
CA GLY A 68 -6.35 21.10 -1.39
C GLY A 68 -5.78 19.76 -0.90
N SER A 69 -5.97 18.70 -1.70
CA SER A 69 -5.61 17.31 -1.36
C SER A 69 -4.11 16.99 -1.52
N PHE A 70 -3.28 17.95 -1.94
CA PHE A 70 -1.82 17.80 -1.96
C PHE A 70 -1.23 18.08 -0.58
N SER A 71 -1.59 17.27 0.41
CA SER A 71 -1.08 17.41 1.77
C SER A 71 -1.16 16.10 2.55
N GLU A 72 -0.14 15.84 3.37
CA GLU A 72 -0.15 14.69 4.29
C GLU A 72 -1.31 14.73 5.29
N LYS A 73 -1.88 15.91 5.57
CA LYS A 73 -3.05 16.06 6.47
C LYS A 73 -4.28 15.30 5.96
N ASP A 74 -4.35 15.05 4.65
CA ASP A 74 -5.46 14.36 4.00
C ASP A 74 -5.20 12.85 3.86
N ILE A 75 -4.03 12.37 4.29
CA ILE A 75 -3.76 10.95 4.47
C ILE A 75 -4.40 10.50 5.79
N VAL A 76 -5.44 9.67 5.66
CA VAL A 76 -6.20 9.11 6.79
C VAL A 76 -5.36 8.10 7.56
N ALA A 77 -4.71 7.19 6.83
CA ALA A 77 -3.87 6.17 7.40
C ALA A 77 -2.80 5.76 6.39
N LYS A 78 -1.58 5.50 6.87
CA LYS A 78 -0.50 4.91 6.08
C LYS A 78 0.23 3.85 6.89
N ILE A 79 0.68 2.80 6.21
CA ILE A 79 1.43 1.70 6.81
C ILE A 79 2.44 1.12 5.81
N THR A 80 3.60 0.73 6.32
CA THR A 80 4.53 -0.18 5.66
C THR A 80 4.64 -1.40 6.57
N PHE A 81 4.35 -2.58 6.05
CA PHE A 81 4.37 -3.81 6.85
C PHE A 81 5.79 -4.20 7.21
N ASP A 82 5.93 -4.70 8.44
CA ASP A 82 7.19 -5.25 8.94
C ASP A 82 7.57 -6.49 8.11
N ASP A 83 8.86 -6.79 8.03
CA ASP A 83 9.35 -7.95 7.28
C ASP A 83 9.03 -9.29 7.98
N ARG A 84 8.69 -9.25 9.28
CA ARG A 84 8.30 -10.42 10.06
C ARG A 84 6.82 -10.77 9.86
N PRO A 85 6.50 -11.96 9.30
CA PRO A 85 5.11 -12.35 9.06
C PRO A 85 4.24 -12.44 10.33
N SER A 86 4.86 -12.68 11.48
CA SER A 86 4.16 -12.83 12.77
C SER A 86 3.50 -11.54 13.28
N THR A 87 3.93 -10.37 12.81
CA THR A 87 3.37 -9.07 13.24
C THR A 87 2.32 -8.52 12.28
N ILE A 88 2.27 -9.02 11.05
CA ILE A 88 1.44 -8.47 9.96
C ILE A 88 -0.05 -8.51 10.30
N ASN A 89 -0.55 -9.62 10.83
CA ASN A 89 -1.98 -9.73 11.16
C ASN A 89 -2.42 -8.68 12.19
N ARG A 90 -1.54 -8.36 13.15
CA ARG A 90 -1.79 -7.29 14.14
C ARG A 90 -1.79 -5.92 13.46
N GLN A 91 -0.81 -5.67 12.59
CA GLN A 91 -0.70 -4.42 11.82
C GLN A 91 -1.93 -4.20 10.93
N LYS A 92 -2.38 -5.23 10.21
CA LYS A 92 -3.61 -5.21 9.40
C LYS A 92 -4.83 -4.90 10.25
N ARG A 93 -4.97 -5.52 11.43
CA ARG A 93 -6.10 -5.24 12.34
C ARG A 93 -6.12 -3.77 12.78
N VAL A 94 -4.98 -3.24 13.22
CA VAL A 94 -4.88 -1.84 13.68
C VAL A 94 -5.19 -0.86 12.54
N PHE A 95 -4.63 -1.10 11.35
CA PHE A 95 -4.92 -0.28 10.18
C PHE A 95 -6.42 -0.33 9.83
N ALA A 96 -7.02 -1.52 9.83
CA ALA A 96 -8.44 -1.68 9.54
C ALA A 96 -9.37 -1.04 10.59
N GLU A 97 -8.93 -0.92 11.85
CA GLU A 97 -9.64 -0.17 12.88
C GLU A 97 -9.56 1.34 12.63
N GLN A 98 -8.41 1.87 12.22
CA GLN A 98 -8.27 3.29 11.85
C GLN A 98 -9.20 3.66 10.68
N ILE A 99 -9.26 2.80 9.65
CA ILE A 99 -10.16 3.00 8.51
C ILE A 99 -11.63 2.95 8.93
N LYS A 100 -11.99 2.00 9.82
CA LYS A 100 -13.35 1.92 10.34
C LYS A 100 -13.75 3.21 11.06
N THR A 101 -12.89 3.70 11.96
CA THR A 101 -13.14 4.95 12.68
C THR A 101 -13.33 6.10 11.72
N PHE A 102 -12.46 6.24 10.71
CA PHE A 102 -12.60 7.27 9.68
C PHE A 102 -13.95 7.18 8.96
N VAL A 103 -14.34 6.00 8.48
CA VAL A 103 -15.62 5.77 7.78
C VAL A 103 -16.82 6.15 8.65
N GLU A 104 -16.76 5.88 9.96
CA GLU A 104 -17.83 6.21 10.91
C GLU A 104 -17.89 7.71 11.25
N THR A 105 -16.74 8.40 11.28
CA THR A 105 -16.65 9.80 11.73
C THR A 105 -16.63 10.83 10.61
N GLU A 106 -16.30 10.45 9.38
CA GLU A 106 -16.00 11.41 8.31
C GLU A 106 -17.20 12.30 7.98
N SER A 107 -16.93 13.59 7.76
CA SER A 107 -17.90 14.58 7.27
C SER A 107 -17.70 14.82 5.78
N SER A 108 -18.78 15.17 5.06
CA SER A 108 -18.68 15.44 3.63
C SER A 108 -17.81 16.68 3.35
N SER A 109 -16.99 16.60 2.30
CA SER A 109 -16.22 17.74 1.80
C SER A 109 -17.06 18.57 0.80
N PRO A 110 -16.97 19.92 0.84
CA PRO A 110 -17.65 20.78 -0.11
C PRO A 110 -17.02 20.79 -1.51
N TYR A 111 -15.74 20.44 -1.66
CA TYR A 111 -15.00 20.55 -2.94
C TYR A 111 -13.98 19.42 -3.11
N THR A 112 -13.75 19.03 -4.36
CA THR A 112 -12.88 17.91 -4.72
C THR A 112 -11.63 18.39 -5.46
N ASP A 113 -10.43 18.08 -4.94
CA ASP A 113 -9.14 18.31 -5.62
C ASP A 113 -8.45 16.99 -5.99
N ILE A 114 -8.91 16.36 -7.07
CA ILE A 114 -8.35 15.08 -7.56
C ILE A 114 -6.89 15.25 -7.97
N THR A 115 -6.53 16.39 -8.57
CA THR A 115 -5.17 16.67 -9.03
C THR A 115 -4.19 16.66 -7.85
N GLY A 116 -4.52 17.36 -6.77
CA GLY A 116 -3.71 17.35 -5.55
C GLY A 116 -3.60 15.95 -4.95
N GLY A 117 -4.71 15.20 -4.90
CA GLY A 117 -4.72 13.82 -4.40
C GLY A 117 -3.84 12.88 -5.22
N LEU A 118 -3.87 12.99 -6.55
CA LEU A 118 -3.03 12.20 -7.45
C LEU A 118 -1.55 12.56 -7.31
N LEU A 119 -1.22 13.85 -7.20
CA LEU A 119 0.16 14.27 -6.96
C LEU A 119 0.66 13.72 -5.61
N GLN A 120 -0.16 13.77 -4.56
CA GLN A 120 0.19 13.20 -3.25
C GLN A 120 0.39 11.68 -3.33
N ALA A 121 -0.43 10.99 -4.13
CA ALA A 121 -0.27 9.55 -4.37
C ALA A 121 1.06 9.23 -5.07
N VAL A 122 1.42 10.02 -6.09
CA VAL A 122 2.70 9.88 -6.80
C VAL A 122 3.87 10.10 -5.84
N GLU A 123 3.84 11.16 -5.03
CA GLU A 123 4.88 11.42 -4.03
C GLU A 123 5.03 10.26 -3.04
N TYR A 124 3.91 9.77 -2.50
CA TYR A 124 3.93 8.63 -1.57
C TYR A 124 4.53 7.39 -2.23
N LEU A 125 4.09 7.03 -3.44
CA LEU A 125 4.58 5.83 -4.11
C LEU A 125 6.06 5.96 -4.50
N ASN A 126 6.51 7.16 -4.91
CA ASN A 126 7.93 7.43 -5.14
C ASN A 126 8.77 7.28 -3.87
N GLU A 127 8.25 7.73 -2.72
CA GLU A 127 8.89 7.54 -1.41
C GLU A 127 9.01 6.06 -1.05
N LYS A 128 7.95 5.27 -1.26
CA LYS A 128 7.91 3.84 -0.89
C LYS A 128 8.67 2.94 -1.85
N ARG A 129 8.99 3.39 -3.07
CA ARG A 129 9.72 2.64 -4.09
C ARG A 129 9.19 1.20 -4.24
N PRO A 130 7.89 1.01 -4.53
CA PRO A 130 7.35 -0.32 -4.76
C PRO A 130 8.01 -0.96 -5.97
N ALA A 131 8.21 -2.27 -5.91
CA ALA A 131 8.75 -3.02 -7.03
C ALA A 131 7.76 -3.00 -8.21
N ALA A 132 8.29 -2.86 -9.41
CA ALA A 132 7.50 -3.07 -10.62
C ALA A 132 7.13 -4.55 -10.69
N LYS A 133 5.83 -4.86 -10.76
CA LYS A 133 5.37 -6.20 -11.11
C LYS A 133 5.67 -6.43 -12.60
N THR A 134 6.73 -7.18 -12.88
CA THR A 134 7.01 -7.75 -14.21
C THR A 134 6.14 -8.96 -14.50
#